data_AF-A0A3B8VUM6-F1
#
_entry.id   AF-A0A3B8VUM6-F1
#
_cell.length_a   1.000
_cell.length_b   1.000
_cell.length_c   1.000
_cell.angle_alpha   90.00
_cell.angle_beta   90.00
_cell.angle_gamma   90.00
#
_symmetry.space_group_name_H-M   'P 1'
#
loop_
_entity.id
_entity.type
_entity.pdbx_description
1 polymer ?
#
loop_
_entity_poly.entity_id
_entity_poly.type
_entity_poly.pdbx_seq_one_letter_code
_entity_poly.pdbx_strand_id
1 'polypeptide(L)'
;KADSVMTVISDSLSKKPFVQAEVYSYYSNNKYYVQVYEVFKDVRMVFAPPSSVGKFGGDTDNWMWPRHTGDFSVFRVYADASNQPAEFNKDNKPYKPNYVPEVSLKGYEENDYAMTIGFPGSTQRYLSSWGVQQRIDDSNKPRIEVRGEKQDIWKEAMRADDATRIKYASKYAGSSNYWKNSIGMNKGLARLGVIERKQDIEKNFNTWVNADPARKELYGEVLPLLEKGYTGSDSLRKAATYLSETMISGCELVRIARAVESIDDKQANAQVLEDA
;
A
#
# COMPACT_ATOMS: atom_id res chain seq x y z
N LYS A 1 3.21 21.05 -9.06
CA LYS A 1 4.54 21.70 -9.28
C LYS A 1 5.67 20.84 -8.70
N ALA A 2 5.58 20.36 -7.46
CA ALA A 2 6.56 19.41 -6.91
C ALA A 2 6.63 18.11 -7.74
N ASP A 3 5.48 17.54 -8.12
CA ASP A 3 5.43 16.28 -8.89
C ASP A 3 6.21 16.35 -10.21
N SER A 4 6.07 17.45 -10.96
CA SER A 4 6.82 17.66 -12.20
C SER A 4 8.33 17.74 -11.98
N VAL A 5 8.79 18.35 -10.87
CA VAL A 5 10.21 18.43 -10.53
C VAL A 5 10.73 17.07 -10.07
N MET A 6 9.95 16.33 -9.30
CA MET A 6 10.28 14.97 -8.87
C MET A 6 10.48 14.05 -10.07
N THR A 7 9.57 14.10 -11.06
CA THR A 7 9.70 13.36 -12.32
C THR A 7 10.98 13.74 -13.06
N VAL A 8 11.25 15.03 -13.24
CA VAL A 8 12.46 15.49 -13.95
C VAL A 8 13.74 14.99 -13.26
N ILE A 9 13.80 15.02 -11.93
CA ILE A 9 14.95 14.51 -11.16
C ILE A 9 15.08 12.99 -11.36
N SER A 10 13.99 12.25 -11.19
CA SER A 10 13.94 10.80 -11.42
C SER A 10 14.42 10.41 -12.81
N ASP A 11 13.91 11.07 -13.85
CA ASP A 11 14.26 10.80 -15.24
C ASP A 11 15.73 11.15 -15.52
N SER A 12 16.23 12.25 -14.94
CA SER A 12 17.61 12.68 -15.12
C SER A 12 18.64 11.67 -14.59
N LEU A 13 18.24 10.88 -13.58
CA LEU A 13 19.07 9.87 -12.91
C LEU A 13 18.82 8.45 -13.43
N SER A 14 17.69 8.20 -14.10
CA SER A 14 17.31 6.89 -14.67
C SER A 14 17.80 6.68 -16.11
N LYS A 15 18.82 7.44 -16.55
CA LYS A 15 19.28 7.43 -17.96
C LYS A 15 19.97 6.13 -18.39
N LYS A 16 20.49 5.35 -17.44
CA LYS A 16 21.15 4.08 -17.72
C LYS A 16 20.12 2.96 -17.74
N PRO A 17 20.21 1.99 -18.66
CA PRO A 17 19.38 0.80 -18.64
C PRO A 17 19.43 0.14 -17.26
N PHE A 18 18.27 -0.31 -16.77
CA PHE A 18 18.10 -0.97 -15.47
C PHE A 18 18.52 -0.14 -14.25
N VAL A 19 18.72 1.17 -14.40
CA VAL A 19 18.82 2.09 -13.27
C VAL A 19 17.52 2.85 -13.16
N GLN A 20 16.89 2.79 -11.99
CA GLN A 20 15.66 3.52 -11.70
C GLN A 20 15.86 4.41 -10.50
N ALA A 21 15.59 5.71 -10.67
CA ALA A 21 15.63 6.68 -9.59
C ALA A 21 14.21 7.13 -9.25
N GLU A 22 13.89 7.11 -7.97
CA GLU A 22 12.59 7.55 -7.45
C GLU A 22 12.80 8.60 -6.37
N VAL A 23 12.11 9.73 -6.52
CA VAL A 23 12.07 10.76 -5.48
C VAL A 23 10.90 10.46 -4.56
N TYR A 24 11.21 10.30 -3.27
CA TYR A 24 10.23 10.06 -2.22
C TYR A 24 10.10 11.28 -1.32
N SER A 25 8.86 11.65 -1.02
CA SER A 25 8.58 12.69 -0.04
C SER A 25 8.45 12.12 1.37
N TYR A 26 9.00 12.84 2.33
CA TYR A 26 9.01 12.50 3.74
C TYR A 26 8.48 13.67 4.57
N TYR A 27 7.99 13.37 5.76
CA TYR A 27 7.46 14.35 6.71
C TYR A 27 6.38 15.25 6.08
N SER A 28 5.38 14.65 5.41
CA SER A 28 4.31 15.39 4.72
C SER A 28 4.86 16.44 3.74
N ASN A 29 5.75 16.02 2.83
CA ASN A 29 6.36 16.85 1.79
C ASN A 29 7.35 17.92 2.28
N ASN A 30 7.81 17.85 3.54
CA ASN A 30 8.83 18.77 4.07
C ASN A 30 10.27 18.34 3.76
N LYS A 31 10.50 17.08 3.37
CA LYS A 31 11.81 16.60 2.88
C LYS A 31 11.62 15.66 1.70
N TYR A 32 12.62 15.60 0.84
CA TYR A 32 12.64 14.72 -0.32
C TYR A 32 13.98 13.98 -0.35
N TYR A 33 13.93 12.69 -0.62
CA TYR A 33 15.10 11.85 -0.80
C TYR A 33 14.98 11.14 -2.14
N VAL A 34 16.08 11.07 -2.87
CA VAL A 34 16.16 10.26 -4.08
C VAL A 34 16.73 8.88 -3.73
N GLN A 35 16.06 7.83 -4.17
CA GLN A 35 16.52 6.47 -4.07
C GLN A 35 16.85 5.98 -5.48
N VAL A 36 18.07 5.51 -5.69
CA VAL A 36 18.53 4.98 -6.99
C VAL A 36 18.71 3.47 -6.85
N TYR A 37 18.07 2.73 -7.74
CA TYR A 37 17.99 1.29 -7.72
C TYR A 37 18.62 0.70 -8.97
N GLU A 38 19.28 -0.44 -8.79
CA GLU A 38 19.54 -1.39 -9.88
C GLU A 38 18.35 -2.34 -9.98
N VAL A 39 17.72 -2.40 -11.15
CA VAL A 39 16.45 -3.11 -11.37
C VAL A 39 16.70 -4.41 -12.13
N PHE A 40 16.74 -5.52 -11.40
CA PHE A 40 16.81 -6.85 -11.98
C PHE A 40 15.42 -7.32 -12.44
N LYS A 41 15.28 -7.60 -13.73
CA LYS A 41 14.00 -8.01 -14.33
C LYS A 41 13.87 -9.52 -14.58
N ASP A 42 14.97 -10.28 -14.54
CA ASP A 42 14.95 -11.73 -14.59
C ASP A 42 14.89 -12.33 -13.17
N VAL A 43 13.67 -12.50 -12.64
CA VAL A 43 13.42 -13.09 -11.31
C VAL A 43 12.57 -14.35 -11.49
N ARG A 44 13.14 -15.51 -11.14
CA ARG A 44 12.52 -16.81 -11.40
C ARG A 44 12.05 -17.47 -10.10
N MET A 45 10.86 -18.05 -10.11
CA MET A 45 10.36 -18.85 -9.00
C MET A 45 11.23 -20.09 -8.83
N VAL A 46 11.62 -20.38 -7.59
CA VAL A 46 12.42 -21.56 -7.22
C VAL A 46 11.59 -22.54 -6.42
N PHE A 47 10.81 -22.03 -5.46
CA PHE A 47 10.04 -22.87 -4.55
C PHE A 47 8.82 -22.12 -4.00
N ALA A 48 7.72 -22.86 -3.82
CA ALA A 48 6.59 -22.44 -3.02
C ALA A 48 6.00 -23.66 -2.29
N PRO A 49 5.67 -23.56 -0.99
CA PRO A 49 4.99 -24.63 -0.29
C PRO A 49 3.54 -24.77 -0.80
N PRO A 50 2.86 -25.91 -0.57
CA PRO A 50 1.45 -26.03 -0.88
C PRO A 50 0.64 -24.98 -0.11
N SER A 51 -0.51 -24.55 -0.65
CA SER A 51 -1.34 -23.53 -0.01
C SER A 51 -1.85 -23.95 1.37
N SER A 52 -1.97 -25.25 1.65
CA SER A 52 -2.28 -25.77 2.98
C SER A 52 -1.21 -25.45 4.02
N VAL A 53 0.02 -25.13 3.62
CA VAL A 53 1.11 -24.68 4.51
C VAL A 53 1.29 -23.17 4.39
N GLY A 54 1.47 -22.66 3.17
CA GLY A 54 1.74 -21.24 2.92
C GLY A 54 0.59 -20.30 3.26
N LYS A 55 -0.65 -20.83 3.32
CA LYS A 55 -1.85 -20.11 3.75
C LYS A 55 -2.67 -20.93 4.75
N PHE A 56 -2.01 -21.72 5.59
CA PHE A 56 -2.68 -22.44 6.68
C PHE A 56 -3.53 -21.48 7.53
N GLY A 57 -4.76 -21.91 7.86
CA GLY A 57 -5.76 -21.08 8.56
C GLY A 57 -6.53 -20.10 7.67
N GLY A 58 -6.04 -19.84 6.46
CA GLY A 58 -6.70 -18.98 5.47
C GLY A 58 -7.09 -17.62 6.04
N ASP A 59 -8.31 -17.19 5.75
CA ASP A 59 -8.82 -15.95 6.30
C ASP A 59 -8.97 -16.01 7.81
N THR A 60 -9.44 -17.11 8.39
CA THR A 60 -9.75 -17.24 9.82
C THR A 60 -8.57 -16.78 10.68
N ASP A 61 -7.36 -17.21 10.31
CA ASP A 61 -6.15 -16.87 11.05
C ASP A 61 -5.54 -15.54 10.58
N ASN A 62 -5.97 -14.96 9.45
CA ASN A 62 -5.44 -13.70 8.95
C ASN A 62 -5.63 -12.57 9.98
N TRP A 63 -4.54 -11.84 10.29
CA TRP A 63 -4.43 -10.85 11.37
C TRP A 63 -4.59 -11.37 12.81
N MET A 64 -4.50 -12.69 13.02
CA MET A 64 -4.61 -13.33 14.33
C MET A 64 -3.27 -13.87 14.83
N TRP A 65 -3.14 -13.88 16.16
CA TRP A 65 -2.15 -14.62 16.94
C TRP A 65 -2.90 -15.44 18.01
N PRO A 66 -2.55 -16.72 18.31
CA PRO A 66 -1.42 -17.51 17.79
C PRO A 66 -1.52 -17.83 16.29
N ARG A 67 -0.38 -18.16 15.67
CA ARG A 67 -0.30 -18.43 14.23
C ARG A 67 0.62 -19.61 13.90
N HIS A 68 0.21 -20.41 12.92
CA HIS A 68 0.91 -21.62 12.48
C HIS A 68 1.12 -21.69 10.96
N THR A 69 1.15 -20.54 10.27
CA THR A 69 1.29 -20.46 8.81
C THR A 69 2.78 -20.42 8.40
N GLY A 70 3.18 -21.32 7.50
CA GLY A 70 4.52 -21.32 6.89
C GLY A 70 4.57 -20.41 5.65
N ASP A 71 4.33 -19.11 5.83
CA ASP A 71 4.16 -18.14 4.75
C ASP A 71 5.50 -17.68 4.15
N PHE A 72 6.02 -18.45 3.19
CA PHE A 72 7.21 -18.07 2.42
C PHE A 72 7.15 -18.62 0.99
N SER A 73 7.91 -17.98 0.11
CA SER A 73 8.23 -18.47 -1.24
C SER A 73 9.65 -18.05 -1.59
N VAL A 74 10.29 -18.80 -2.49
CA VAL A 74 11.70 -18.57 -2.85
C VAL A 74 11.78 -18.22 -4.33
N PHE A 75 12.46 -17.12 -4.60
CA PHE A 75 12.83 -16.67 -5.93
C PHE A 75 14.34 -16.60 -6.07
N ARG A 76 14.83 -16.61 -7.30
CA ARG A 76 16.24 -16.38 -7.63
C ARG A 76 16.33 -15.28 -8.66
N VAL A 77 17.18 -14.29 -8.36
CA VAL A 77 17.54 -13.21 -9.28
C VAL A 77 18.60 -13.72 -10.26
N TYR A 78 18.42 -13.41 -11.53
CA TYR A 78 19.34 -13.72 -12.61
C TYR A 78 19.90 -12.42 -13.21
N ALA A 79 21.13 -12.52 -13.72
CA ALA A 79 21.91 -11.43 -14.25
C ALA A 79 22.65 -11.88 -15.52
N ASP A 80 23.18 -10.91 -16.28
CA ASP A 80 24.01 -11.21 -17.43
C ASP A 80 25.36 -11.86 -17.03
N ALA A 81 26.20 -12.16 -18.02
CA ALA A 81 27.52 -12.76 -17.79
C ALA A 81 28.46 -11.88 -16.95
N SER A 82 28.21 -10.57 -16.88
CA SER A 82 28.95 -9.56 -16.12
C SER A 82 28.32 -9.27 -14.75
N ASN A 83 27.34 -10.09 -14.32
CA ASN A 83 26.60 -9.94 -13.08
C ASN A 83 25.79 -8.63 -12.99
N GLN A 84 25.40 -8.06 -14.14
CA GLN A 84 24.58 -6.85 -14.25
C GLN A 84 23.10 -7.20 -14.47
N PRO A 85 22.17 -6.29 -14.11
CA PRO A 85 20.75 -6.47 -14.42
C PRO A 85 20.50 -6.65 -15.92
N ALA A 86 19.60 -7.56 -16.26
CA ALA A 86 19.23 -7.85 -17.64
C ALA A 86 17.75 -8.22 -17.75
N GLU A 87 17.22 -8.13 -18.97
CA GLU A 87 15.97 -8.79 -19.33
C GLU A 87 16.13 -10.31 -19.29
N PHE A 88 15.02 -11.04 -19.32
CA PHE A 88 15.04 -12.50 -19.35
C PHE A 88 15.86 -13.04 -20.54
N ASN A 89 16.80 -13.93 -20.24
CA ASN A 89 17.52 -14.73 -21.23
C ASN A 89 17.82 -16.12 -20.65
N LYS A 90 17.71 -17.16 -21.47
CA LYS A 90 18.04 -18.54 -21.08
C LYS A 90 19.48 -18.68 -20.58
N ASP A 91 20.40 -17.87 -21.10
CA ASP A 91 21.83 -17.92 -20.78
C ASP A 91 22.22 -17.05 -19.57
N ASN A 92 21.27 -16.27 -19.01
CA ASN A 92 21.52 -15.51 -17.79
C ASN A 92 21.93 -16.46 -16.65
N LYS A 93 22.80 -15.96 -15.77
CA LYS A 93 23.34 -16.72 -14.64
C LYS A 93 22.73 -16.22 -13.33
N PRO A 94 22.70 -17.05 -12.27
CA PRO A 94 22.32 -16.59 -10.95
C PRO A 94 23.14 -15.35 -10.53
N TYR A 95 22.44 -14.29 -10.14
CA TYR A 95 23.07 -13.08 -9.64
C TYR A 95 23.88 -13.37 -8.38
N LYS A 96 25.08 -12.78 -8.30
CA LYS A 96 25.96 -12.81 -7.13
C LYS A 96 25.84 -11.48 -6.39
N PRO A 97 25.06 -11.43 -5.29
CA PRO A 97 24.90 -10.20 -4.52
C PRO A 97 26.18 -9.86 -3.73
N ASN A 98 26.32 -8.60 -3.35
CA ASN A 98 27.41 -8.15 -2.48
C ASN A 98 27.36 -8.80 -1.08
N TYR A 99 26.17 -9.18 -0.62
CA TYR A 99 25.96 -9.80 0.68
C TYR A 99 24.71 -10.69 0.66
N VAL A 100 24.77 -11.81 1.39
CA VAL A 100 23.63 -12.70 1.67
C VAL A 100 23.55 -12.87 3.19
N PRO A 101 22.41 -12.55 3.83
CA PRO A 101 22.26 -12.77 5.26
C PRO A 101 22.27 -14.27 5.58
N GLU A 102 22.97 -14.65 6.65
CA GLU A 102 23.01 -16.02 7.13
C GLU A 102 21.70 -16.39 7.84
N VAL A 103 21.28 -17.66 7.68
CA VAL A 103 20.11 -18.20 8.37
C VAL A 103 20.59 -18.90 9.64
N SER A 104 20.22 -18.35 10.81
CA SER A 104 20.52 -18.96 12.11
C SER A 104 19.67 -20.21 12.34
N LEU A 105 20.30 -21.28 12.84
CA LEU A 105 19.63 -22.51 13.30
C LEU A 105 19.46 -22.57 14.82
N LYS A 106 19.84 -21.50 15.54
CA LYS A 106 19.85 -21.48 17.01
C LYS A 106 18.46 -21.36 17.65
N GLY A 107 17.42 -21.05 16.86
CA GLY A 107 16.10 -20.70 17.38
C GLY A 107 16.04 -19.25 17.86
N TYR A 108 14.98 -18.93 18.62
CA TYR A 108 14.75 -17.63 19.24
C TYR A 108 14.01 -17.83 20.57
N GLU A 109 14.26 -16.94 21.52
CA GLU A 109 13.65 -16.93 22.86
C GLU A 109 12.90 -15.62 23.12
N GLU A 110 12.11 -15.60 24.18
CA GLU A 110 11.43 -14.38 24.63
C GLU A 110 12.47 -13.30 24.98
N ASN A 111 12.24 -12.07 24.51
CA ASN A 111 13.13 -10.91 24.69
C ASN A 111 14.42 -10.91 23.86
N ASP A 112 14.60 -11.86 22.93
CA ASP A 112 15.65 -11.74 21.92
C ASP A 112 15.51 -10.48 21.08
N TYR A 113 16.64 -9.87 20.74
CA TYR A 113 16.65 -8.71 19.86
C TYR A 113 16.15 -9.08 18.46
N ALA A 114 15.14 -8.35 17.98
CA ALA A 114 14.60 -8.49 16.64
C ALA A 114 14.73 -7.17 15.87
N MET A 115 15.22 -7.27 14.64
CA MET A 115 15.27 -6.17 13.68
C MET A 115 14.64 -6.59 12.37
N THR A 116 13.88 -5.70 11.75
CA THR A 116 13.32 -5.90 10.41
C THR A 116 13.71 -4.74 9.52
N ILE A 117 14.18 -5.06 8.32
CA ILE A 117 14.49 -4.10 7.26
C ILE A 117 13.55 -4.39 6.09
N GLY A 118 12.96 -3.35 5.53
CA GLY A 118 12.05 -3.48 4.41
C GLY A 118 11.50 -2.14 3.95
N PHE A 119 10.51 -2.19 3.06
CA PHE A 119 9.92 -1.02 2.42
C PHE A 119 8.46 -0.85 2.88
N PRO A 120 8.21 -0.28 4.08
CA PRO A 120 6.85 -0.06 4.57
C PRO A 120 6.12 0.93 3.65
N GLY A 121 4.97 0.52 3.11
CA GLY A 121 4.27 1.29 2.07
C GLY A 121 3.75 2.65 2.54
N SER A 122 3.00 2.71 3.64
CA SER A 122 2.53 3.98 4.19
C SER A 122 2.22 3.91 5.68
N THR A 123 2.35 5.05 6.36
CA THR A 123 1.82 5.25 7.71
C THR A 123 1.27 6.66 7.81
N GLN A 124 0.29 6.88 8.69
CA GLN A 124 -0.28 8.20 8.92
C GLN A 124 -0.30 8.52 10.42
N ARG A 125 0.89 8.41 11.03
CA ARG A 125 1.09 8.60 12.48
C ARG A 125 0.76 10.02 12.95
N TYR A 126 0.83 11.01 12.07
CA TYR A 126 0.61 12.44 12.38
C TYR A 126 -0.81 12.94 12.08
N LEU A 127 -1.79 12.05 11.86
CA LEU A 127 -3.18 12.49 11.74
C LEU A 127 -3.66 13.16 13.01
N SER A 128 -4.53 14.15 12.82
CA SER A 128 -5.36 14.75 13.85
C SER A 128 -6.47 13.79 14.30
N SER A 129 -7.11 14.12 15.42
CA SER A 129 -8.32 13.48 15.93
C SER A 129 -9.42 13.47 14.85
N TRP A 130 -9.65 14.59 14.17
CA TRP A 130 -10.58 14.68 13.03
C TRP A 130 -10.19 13.74 11.88
N GLY A 131 -8.91 13.65 11.54
CA GLY A 131 -8.44 12.74 10.48
C GLY A 131 -8.55 11.26 10.85
N VAL A 132 -8.40 10.92 12.12
CA VAL A 132 -8.67 9.57 12.64
C VAL A 132 -10.17 9.28 12.58
N GLN A 133 -11.02 10.24 12.96
CA GLN A 133 -12.48 10.11 12.90
C GLN A 133 -12.98 9.88 11.46
N GLN A 134 -12.58 10.74 10.52
CA GLN A 134 -12.93 10.58 9.10
C GLN A 134 -12.44 9.24 8.53
N ARG A 135 -11.27 8.73 8.97
CA ARG A 135 -10.83 7.38 8.59
C ARG A 135 -11.81 6.32 9.09
N ILE A 136 -12.22 6.39 10.35
CA ILE A 136 -13.12 5.40 10.94
C ILE A 136 -14.46 5.44 10.21
N ASP A 137 -15.04 6.63 10.07
CA ASP A 137 -16.44 6.80 9.66
C ASP A 137 -16.67 6.83 8.16
N ASP A 138 -15.74 7.42 7.41
CA ASP A 138 -15.96 7.73 6.00
C ASP A 138 -15.05 6.93 5.06
N SER A 139 -14.07 6.20 5.62
CA SER A 139 -13.20 5.30 4.85
C SER A 139 -13.37 3.84 5.26
N ASN A 140 -13.18 3.52 6.54
CA ASN A 140 -13.16 2.14 7.00
C ASN A 140 -14.57 1.54 7.08
N LYS A 141 -15.54 2.23 7.69
CA LYS A 141 -16.94 1.74 7.76
C LYS A 141 -17.54 1.44 6.38
N PRO A 142 -17.53 2.36 5.39
CA PRO A 142 -18.04 2.06 4.05
C PRO A 142 -17.34 0.88 3.38
N ARG A 143 -16.01 0.77 3.54
CA ARG A 143 -15.25 -0.37 3.00
C ARG A 143 -15.68 -1.69 3.65
N ILE A 144 -15.89 -1.69 4.95
CA ILE A 144 -16.31 -2.89 5.70
C ILE A 144 -17.68 -3.37 5.21
N GLU A 145 -18.63 -2.45 5.05
CA GLU A 145 -19.98 -2.73 4.56
C GLU A 145 -19.93 -3.31 3.15
N VAL A 146 -19.36 -2.57 2.18
CA VAL A 146 -19.34 -2.99 0.77
C VAL A 146 -18.59 -4.30 0.56
N ARG A 147 -17.42 -4.45 1.19
CA ARG A 147 -16.63 -5.67 1.01
C ARG A 147 -17.24 -6.87 1.72
N GLY A 148 -18.01 -6.68 2.80
CA GLY A 148 -18.76 -7.76 3.46
C GLY A 148 -19.70 -8.43 2.46
N GLU A 149 -20.64 -7.65 1.93
CA GLU A 149 -21.63 -8.10 0.95
C GLU A 149 -20.97 -8.74 -0.29
N LYS A 150 -19.95 -8.08 -0.84
CA LYS A 150 -19.22 -8.57 -2.01
C LYS A 150 -18.54 -9.92 -1.76
N GLN A 151 -17.96 -10.10 -0.57
CA GLN A 151 -17.30 -11.35 -0.22
C GLN A 151 -18.29 -12.48 -0.05
N ASP A 152 -19.48 -12.23 0.50
CA ASP A 152 -20.50 -13.27 0.67
C ASP A 152 -20.96 -13.82 -0.69
N ILE A 153 -21.22 -12.93 -1.66
CA ILE A 153 -21.55 -13.31 -3.05
C ILE A 153 -20.42 -14.13 -3.68
N TRP A 154 -19.17 -13.65 -3.57
CA TRP A 154 -18.02 -14.37 -4.12
C TRP A 154 -17.85 -15.74 -3.48
N LYS A 155 -18.01 -15.84 -2.16
CA LYS A 155 -17.81 -17.07 -1.41
C LYS A 155 -18.85 -18.12 -1.79
N GLU A 156 -20.10 -17.72 -2.01
CA GLU A 156 -21.15 -18.61 -2.53
C GLU A 156 -20.75 -19.18 -3.90
N ALA A 157 -20.41 -18.32 -4.87
CA ALA A 157 -20.02 -18.74 -6.21
C ALA A 157 -18.75 -19.61 -6.22
N MET A 158 -17.75 -19.25 -5.41
CA MET A 158 -16.50 -20.00 -5.29
C MET A 158 -16.67 -21.37 -4.61
N ARG A 159 -17.72 -21.55 -3.79
CA ARG A 159 -18.06 -22.86 -3.20
C ARG A 159 -18.80 -23.76 -4.18
N ALA A 160 -19.55 -23.17 -5.10
CA ALA A 160 -20.31 -23.90 -6.10
C ALA A 160 -19.45 -24.40 -7.27
N ASP A 161 -18.36 -23.72 -7.62
CA ASP A 161 -17.51 -24.06 -8.78
C ASP A 161 -16.01 -23.85 -8.52
N ASP A 162 -15.23 -24.91 -8.75
CA ASP A 162 -13.78 -24.91 -8.56
C ASP A 162 -13.05 -24.01 -9.58
N ALA A 163 -13.53 -23.93 -10.82
CA ALA A 163 -12.92 -23.05 -11.82
C ALA A 163 -13.07 -21.57 -11.39
N THR A 164 -14.24 -21.20 -10.88
CA THR A 164 -14.52 -19.89 -10.29
C THR A 164 -13.68 -19.66 -9.05
N ARG A 165 -13.57 -20.64 -8.16
CA ARG A 165 -12.67 -20.58 -6.99
C ARG A 165 -11.24 -20.24 -7.38
N ILE A 166 -10.69 -20.92 -8.38
CA ILE A 166 -9.32 -20.66 -8.87
C ILE A 166 -9.21 -19.23 -9.44
N LYS A 167 -10.16 -18.82 -10.29
CA LYS A 167 -10.16 -17.48 -10.93
C LYS A 167 -10.30 -16.33 -9.92
N TYR A 168 -11.04 -16.53 -8.83
CA TYR A 168 -11.35 -15.50 -7.84
C TYR A 168 -10.53 -15.58 -6.56
N ALA A 169 -9.80 -16.66 -6.31
CA ALA A 169 -9.04 -16.86 -5.05
C ALA A 169 -8.14 -15.65 -4.70
N SER A 170 -7.38 -15.12 -5.67
CA SER A 170 -6.52 -13.95 -5.44
C SER A 170 -7.32 -12.67 -5.15
N LYS A 171 -8.40 -12.44 -5.90
CA LYS A 171 -9.28 -11.28 -5.75
C LYS A 171 -9.98 -11.28 -4.38
N TYR A 172 -10.53 -12.43 -4.00
CA TYR A 172 -11.19 -12.64 -2.72
C TYR A 172 -10.20 -12.44 -1.56
N ALA A 173 -9.01 -13.03 -1.62
CA ALA A 173 -7.98 -12.86 -0.59
C ALA A 173 -7.55 -11.38 -0.44
N GLY A 174 -7.38 -10.66 -1.55
CA GLY A 174 -7.08 -9.22 -1.53
C GLY A 174 -8.21 -8.39 -0.90
N SER A 175 -9.47 -8.72 -1.19
CA SER A 175 -10.63 -8.07 -0.58
C SER A 175 -10.69 -8.31 0.94
N SER A 176 -10.61 -9.58 1.34
CA SER A 176 -10.64 -10.06 2.73
C SER A 176 -9.54 -9.41 3.58
N ASN A 177 -8.33 -9.29 3.04
CA ASN A 177 -7.21 -8.72 3.77
C ASN A 177 -7.49 -7.29 4.27
N TYR A 178 -7.90 -6.39 3.38
CA TYR A 178 -8.20 -5.00 3.74
C TYR A 178 -9.52 -4.87 4.49
N TRP A 179 -10.49 -5.75 4.25
CA TRP A 179 -11.74 -5.82 5.02
C TRP A 179 -11.46 -6.10 6.50
N LYS A 180 -10.71 -7.18 6.79
CA LYS A 180 -10.27 -7.52 8.15
C LYS A 180 -9.37 -6.46 8.76
N ASN A 181 -8.41 -5.93 8.00
CA ASN A 181 -7.56 -4.85 8.46
C ASN A 181 -8.37 -3.62 8.90
N SER A 182 -9.42 -3.24 8.14
CA SER A 182 -10.26 -2.10 8.48
C SER A 182 -11.07 -2.34 9.76
N ILE A 183 -11.61 -3.55 9.95
CA ILE A 183 -12.30 -3.95 11.19
C ILE A 183 -11.32 -3.91 12.38
N GLY A 184 -10.16 -4.54 12.22
CA GLY A 184 -9.12 -4.61 13.25
C GLY A 184 -8.59 -3.22 13.62
N MET A 185 -8.39 -2.36 12.63
CA MET A 185 -7.96 -0.97 12.84
C MET A 185 -9.00 -0.18 13.64
N ASN A 186 -10.29 -0.22 13.26
CA ASN A 186 -11.33 0.50 14.00
C ASN A 186 -11.42 0.01 15.45
N LYS A 187 -11.38 -1.31 15.68
CA LYS A 187 -11.35 -1.89 17.03
C LYS A 187 -10.11 -1.46 17.82
N GLY A 188 -8.94 -1.46 17.19
CA GLY A 188 -7.69 -1.03 17.81
C GLY A 188 -7.68 0.44 18.17
N LEU A 189 -8.15 1.30 17.28
CA LEU A 189 -8.27 2.75 17.50
C LEU A 189 -9.18 3.06 18.71
N ALA A 190 -10.34 2.39 18.79
CA ALA A 190 -11.25 2.53 19.91
C ALA A 190 -10.67 1.98 21.23
N ARG A 191 -10.12 0.77 21.22
CA ARG A 191 -9.55 0.13 22.42
C ARG A 191 -8.38 0.92 23.01
N LEU A 192 -7.58 1.57 22.17
CA LEU A 192 -6.41 2.33 22.58
C LEU A 192 -6.70 3.81 22.87
N GLY A 193 -7.96 4.25 22.77
CA GLY A 193 -8.36 5.64 22.99
C GLY A 193 -7.59 6.62 22.09
N VAL A 194 -7.43 6.27 20.81
CA VAL A 194 -6.51 7.01 19.92
C VAL A 194 -7.02 8.42 19.65
N ILE A 195 -8.33 8.62 19.54
CA ILE A 195 -8.92 9.95 19.29
C ILE A 195 -8.62 10.87 20.48
N GLU A 196 -8.83 10.41 21.70
CA GLU A 196 -8.59 11.14 22.94
C GLU A 196 -7.10 11.50 23.06
N ARG A 197 -6.22 10.53 22.80
CA ARG A 197 -4.76 10.78 22.79
C ARG A 197 -4.35 11.80 21.74
N LYS A 198 -5.04 11.87 20.60
CA LYS A 198 -4.80 12.88 19.57
C LYS A 198 -5.27 14.27 20.02
N GLN A 199 -6.44 14.35 20.65
CA GLN A 199 -6.95 15.59 21.23
C GLN A 199 -6.00 16.13 22.31
N ASP A 200 -5.40 15.27 23.13
CA ASP A 200 -4.37 15.68 24.10
C ASP A 200 -3.12 16.25 23.42
N ILE A 201 -2.65 15.61 22.35
CA ILE A 201 -1.52 16.12 21.54
C ILE A 201 -1.87 17.47 20.92
N GLU A 202 -3.08 17.63 20.39
CA GLU A 202 -3.57 18.87 19.77
C GLU A 202 -3.67 20.00 20.80
N LYS A 203 -4.17 19.71 22.00
CA LYS A 203 -4.19 20.67 23.11
C LYS A 203 -2.77 21.11 23.48
N ASN A 204 -1.84 20.16 23.63
CA ASN A 204 -0.44 20.46 23.94
C ASN A 204 0.22 21.27 22.81
N PHE A 205 -0.07 20.95 21.56
CA PHE A 205 0.38 21.71 20.39
C PHE A 205 -0.15 23.15 20.45
N ASN A 206 -1.44 23.35 20.73
CA ASN A 206 -2.04 24.68 20.80
C ASN A 206 -1.44 25.51 21.95
N THR A 207 -1.20 24.90 23.13
CA THR A 207 -0.48 25.56 24.23
C THR A 207 0.94 25.94 23.81
N TRP A 208 1.66 25.04 23.14
CA TRP A 208 3.00 25.31 22.64
C TRP A 208 3.00 26.46 21.62
N VAL A 209 2.10 26.46 20.64
CA VAL A 209 1.98 27.53 19.62
C VAL A 209 1.69 28.89 20.25
N ASN A 210 0.76 28.96 21.20
CA ASN A 210 0.35 30.24 21.80
C ASN A 210 1.35 30.80 22.83
N ALA A 211 2.35 30.03 23.25
CA ALA A 211 3.37 30.48 24.19
C ALA A 211 4.41 31.42 23.55
N ASP A 212 4.36 31.68 22.24
CA ASP A 212 5.31 32.54 21.52
C ASP A 212 4.64 33.17 20.30
N PRO A 213 4.67 34.52 20.17
CA PRO A 213 4.08 35.22 19.03
C PRO A 213 4.58 34.73 17.67
N ALA A 214 5.86 34.39 17.52
CA ALA A 214 6.41 33.94 16.23
C ALA A 214 5.88 32.56 15.85
N ARG A 215 5.72 31.65 16.82
CA ARG A 215 5.08 30.34 16.60
C ARG A 215 3.60 30.50 16.28
N LYS A 216 2.91 31.43 16.96
CA LYS A 216 1.51 31.73 16.69
C LYS A 216 1.29 32.26 15.28
N GLU A 217 2.16 33.16 14.81
CA GLU A 217 2.13 33.66 13.43
C GLU A 217 2.31 32.52 12.41
N LEU A 218 3.25 31.60 12.67
CA LEU A 218 3.56 30.52 11.72
C LEU A 218 2.56 29.35 11.76
N TYR A 219 2.02 29.01 12.94
CA TYR A 219 1.29 27.76 13.17
C TYR A 219 -0.12 27.91 13.75
N GLY A 220 -0.56 29.13 14.08
CA GLY A 220 -1.84 29.39 14.75
C GLY A 220 -3.05 28.82 14.01
N GLU A 221 -3.00 28.79 12.68
CA GLU A 221 -4.09 28.31 11.83
C GLU A 221 -4.06 26.80 11.57
N VAL A 222 -3.05 26.06 12.04
CA VAL A 222 -2.88 24.63 11.70
C VAL A 222 -4.08 23.80 12.17
N LEU A 223 -4.48 23.90 13.44
CA LEU A 223 -5.61 23.12 13.96
C LEU A 223 -6.96 23.53 13.35
N PRO A 224 -7.31 24.84 13.27
CA PRO A 224 -8.54 25.28 12.60
C PRO A 224 -8.65 24.80 11.15
N LEU A 225 -7.55 24.86 10.39
CA LEU A 225 -7.54 24.40 9.00
C LEU A 225 -7.68 22.88 8.88
N LEU A 226 -7.05 22.11 9.80
CA LEU A 226 -7.23 20.66 9.84
C LEU A 226 -8.67 20.28 10.16
N GLU A 227 -9.27 20.88 11.18
CA GLU A 227 -10.66 20.66 11.55
C GLU A 227 -11.60 20.95 10.38
N LYS A 228 -11.48 22.15 9.79
CA LYS A 228 -12.30 22.55 8.64
C LYS A 228 -12.10 21.62 7.44
N GLY A 229 -10.85 21.23 7.16
CA GLY A 229 -10.52 20.37 6.02
C GLY A 229 -11.11 18.98 6.15
N TYR A 230 -11.03 18.36 7.33
CA TYR A 230 -11.62 17.05 7.57
C TYR A 230 -13.15 17.13 7.64
N THR A 231 -13.70 17.90 8.58
CA THR A 231 -15.15 17.96 8.80
C THR A 231 -15.93 18.47 7.60
N GLY A 232 -15.36 19.40 6.82
CA GLY A 232 -15.96 19.89 5.58
C GLY A 232 -15.94 18.89 4.43
N SER A 233 -15.17 17.80 4.53
CA SER A 233 -15.03 16.79 3.46
C SER A 233 -15.60 15.42 3.82
N ASP A 234 -16.10 15.19 5.04
CA ASP A 234 -16.58 13.88 5.52
C ASP A 234 -17.62 13.24 4.58
N SER A 235 -18.67 13.99 4.21
CA SER A 235 -19.75 13.48 3.34
C SER A 235 -19.25 13.11 1.95
N LEU A 236 -18.38 13.95 1.36
CA LEU A 236 -17.76 13.70 0.06
C LEU A 236 -16.79 12.51 0.13
N ARG A 237 -16.00 12.41 1.21
CA ARG A 237 -15.09 11.28 1.45
C ARG A 237 -15.87 9.98 1.52
N LYS A 238 -16.97 9.96 2.28
CA LYS A 238 -17.83 8.79 2.43
C LYS A 238 -18.42 8.35 1.10
N ALA A 239 -19.02 9.29 0.36
CA ALA A 239 -19.57 9.02 -0.96
C ALA A 239 -18.50 8.52 -1.94
N ALA A 240 -17.32 9.12 -1.94
CA ALA A 240 -16.19 8.70 -2.77
C ALA A 240 -15.69 7.29 -2.40
N THR A 241 -15.65 6.94 -1.11
CA THR A 241 -15.30 5.58 -0.68
C THR A 241 -16.33 4.57 -1.20
N TYR A 242 -17.64 4.83 -1.05
CA TYR A 242 -18.67 3.96 -1.60
C TYR A 242 -18.57 3.81 -3.11
N LEU A 243 -18.39 4.92 -3.84
CA LEU A 243 -18.23 4.90 -5.29
C LEU A 243 -17.00 4.09 -5.70
N SER A 244 -15.90 4.24 -4.98
CA SER A 244 -14.67 3.51 -5.25
C SER A 244 -14.82 2.01 -5.00
N GLU A 245 -15.38 1.62 -3.85
CA GLU A 245 -15.50 0.23 -3.41
C GLU A 245 -16.62 -0.53 -4.16
N THR A 246 -17.65 0.16 -4.68
CA THR A 246 -18.75 -0.47 -5.43
C THR A 246 -18.54 -0.42 -6.95
N MET A 247 -18.08 0.71 -7.50
CA MET A 247 -17.97 0.91 -8.95
C MET A 247 -16.53 0.84 -9.44
N ILE A 248 -15.70 1.83 -9.09
CA ILE A 248 -14.39 2.06 -9.73
C ILE A 248 -13.46 0.85 -9.57
N SER A 249 -13.37 0.32 -8.35
CA SER A 249 -12.57 -0.86 -8.00
C SER A 249 -13.43 -2.06 -7.60
N GLY A 250 -14.73 -1.84 -7.39
CA GLY A 250 -15.70 -2.84 -6.97
C GLY A 250 -16.13 -3.77 -8.09
N CYS A 251 -16.57 -3.20 -9.21
CA CYS A 251 -17.14 -3.92 -10.33
C CYS A 251 -16.12 -4.08 -11.46
N GLU A 252 -15.88 -5.31 -11.90
CA GLU A 252 -14.89 -5.56 -12.96
C GLU A 252 -15.32 -4.97 -14.30
N LEU A 253 -16.63 -4.90 -14.58
CA LEU A 253 -17.16 -4.33 -15.83
C LEU A 253 -16.79 -2.84 -15.98
N VAL A 254 -16.92 -2.05 -14.91
CA VAL A 254 -16.59 -0.61 -14.95
C VAL A 254 -15.11 -0.40 -15.24
N ARG A 255 -14.25 -1.20 -14.60
CA ARG A 255 -12.81 -1.15 -14.84
C ARG A 255 -12.45 -1.57 -16.27
N ILE A 256 -13.08 -2.61 -16.80
CA ILE A 256 -12.86 -3.07 -18.18
C ILE A 256 -13.33 -2.00 -19.17
N ALA A 257 -14.51 -1.41 -18.96
CA ALA A 257 -15.04 -0.34 -19.83
C ALA A 257 -14.07 0.85 -19.90
N ARG A 258 -13.56 1.31 -18.75
CA ARG A 258 -12.55 2.38 -18.72
C ARG A 258 -11.23 2.02 -19.41
N ALA A 259 -10.81 0.76 -19.32
CA ALA A 259 -9.61 0.30 -20.00
C ALA A 259 -9.80 0.37 -21.53
N VAL A 260 -10.98 0.01 -22.03
CA VAL A 260 -11.33 0.11 -23.45
C VAL A 260 -11.37 1.57 -23.91
N GLU A 261 -12.03 2.47 -23.20
CA GLU A 261 -12.04 3.91 -23.51
C GLU A 261 -10.62 4.49 -23.61
N SER A 262 -9.72 4.10 -22.69
CA SER A 262 -8.34 4.59 -22.68
C SER A 262 -7.47 4.12 -23.86
N ILE A 263 -7.89 3.06 -24.57
CA ILE A 263 -7.21 2.58 -25.78
C ILE A 263 -7.63 3.44 -26.97
N ASP A 264 -8.91 3.80 -27.06
CA ASP A 264 -9.47 4.64 -28.11
C ASP A 264 -8.82 6.04 -28.11
N ASP A 265 -8.66 6.63 -26.92
CA ASP A 265 -7.97 7.92 -26.75
C ASP A 265 -6.48 7.88 -27.17
N LYS A 266 -5.81 6.73 -27.00
CA LYS A 266 -4.40 6.58 -27.40
C LYS A 266 -4.25 6.40 -28.91
N GLN A 267 -5.19 5.71 -29.57
CA GLN A 267 -5.20 5.60 -31.03
C GLN A 267 -5.54 6.94 -31.68
N ALA A 268 -6.51 7.68 -31.14
CA ALA A 268 -6.86 9.02 -31.62
C ALA A 268 -5.69 10.01 -31.52
N ASN A 269 -4.91 9.97 -30.44
CA ASN A 269 -3.74 10.84 -30.28
C ASN A 269 -2.49 10.39 -31.07
N ALA A 270 -2.36 9.09 -31.39
CA ALA A 270 -1.28 8.60 -32.25
C ALA A 270 -1.47 9.06 -33.71
N GLN A 271 -2.71 9.08 -34.20
CA GLN A 271 -3.03 9.56 -35.55
C GLN A 271 -2.69 11.05 -35.73
N VAL A 272 -2.95 11.89 -34.72
CA VAL A 272 -2.65 13.34 -34.75
C VAL A 272 -1.14 13.64 -34.75
N LEU A 273 -0.30 12.73 -34.25
CA LEU A 273 1.16 12.86 -34.25
C LEU A 273 1.83 12.31 -35.51
N GLU A 274 1.17 11.42 -36.25
CA GLU A 274 1.62 11.00 -37.60
C GLU A 274 1.22 12.00 -38.68
N ASP A 275 0.15 12.79 -38.44
CA ASP A 275 -0.36 13.81 -39.35
C ASP A 275 0.23 15.23 -39.09
N ALA A 276 1.22 15.38 -38.19
CA ALA A 276 1.90 16.63 -37.82
C ALA A 276 3.41 16.59 -38.13
#